data_AF-A0A0F7PAE2-F1
#
_entry.id   AF-A0A0F7PAE2-F1
#
_cell.length_a   1.000
_cell.length_b   1.000
_cell.length_c   1.000
_cell.angle_alpha   90.00
_cell.angle_beta   90.00
_cell.angle_gamma   90.00
#
_symmetry.space_group_name_H-M   'P 1'
#
loop_
_entity.id
_entity.type
_entity.pdbx_description
1 polymer ?
#
loop_
_entity_poly.entity_id
_entity_poly.type
_entity_poly.pdbx_seq_one_letter_code
_entity_poly.pdbx_strand_id
1 'polypeptide(L)'
;MYDEAVTLTLTRGDSFPAAKRLGERLRGADPYPQVYDMLRVSAAVFADAVRVFERYDDQGLSFTDATTIALSRRHDVDAVLSFDDDFDGVVERIDPVAL
;
A
#
# COMPACT_ATOMS: atom_id res chain seq x y z
N MET A 1 -3.15 -1.84 0.90
CA MET A 1 -2.21 -2.38 -0.13
C MET A 1 -2.58 -3.80 -0.58
N TYR A 2 -2.55 -4.85 0.26
CA TYR A 2 -2.94 -6.21 -0.19
C TYR A 2 -4.40 -6.28 -0.65
N ASP A 3 -5.28 -5.79 0.21
CA ASP A 3 -6.71 -5.67 0.00
C ASP A 3 -7.03 -4.89 -1.28
N GLU A 4 -6.40 -3.74 -1.46
CA GLU A 4 -6.57 -2.92 -2.65
C GLU A 4 -6.04 -3.58 -3.93
N ALA A 5 -4.83 -4.14 -3.91
CA ALA A 5 -4.26 -4.80 -5.09
C ALA A 5 -5.12 -5.99 -5.56
N VAL A 6 -5.63 -6.79 -4.61
CA VAL A 6 -6.52 -7.92 -4.90
C VAL A 6 -7.89 -7.43 -5.37
N THR A 7 -8.45 -6.42 -4.70
CA THR A 7 -9.78 -5.87 -5.05
C THR A 7 -9.74 -5.17 -6.40
N LEU A 8 -8.70 -4.39 -6.70
CA LEU A 8 -8.52 -3.71 -7.97
C LEU A 8 -8.34 -4.71 -9.11
N THR A 9 -7.53 -5.76 -8.90
CA THR A 9 -7.38 -6.85 -9.89
C THR A 9 -8.70 -7.56 -10.15
N LEU A 10 -9.48 -7.84 -9.10
CA LEU A 10 -10.79 -8.47 -9.24
C LEU A 10 -11.75 -7.56 -10.02
N THR A 11 -11.86 -6.30 -9.60
CA THR A 11 -12.85 -5.34 -10.13
C THR A 11 -12.51 -4.83 -11.54
N ARG A 12 -11.23 -4.65 -11.87
CA ARG A 12 -10.80 -4.16 -13.19
C ARG A 12 -10.46 -5.27 -14.17
N GLY A 13 -9.97 -6.40 -13.66
CA GLY A 13 -9.62 -7.55 -14.48
C GLY A 13 -10.78 -8.53 -14.70
N ASP A 14 -11.90 -8.36 -13.98
CA ASP A 14 -13.07 -9.26 -13.97
C ASP A 14 -12.69 -10.75 -13.86
N SER A 15 -11.67 -11.03 -13.04
CA SER A 15 -11.04 -12.35 -12.98
C SER A 15 -10.64 -12.71 -11.56
N PHE A 16 -11.51 -13.48 -10.90
CA PHE A 16 -11.19 -14.08 -9.61
C PHE A 16 -9.92 -14.94 -9.64
N PRO A 17 -9.66 -15.78 -10.67
CA PRO A 17 -8.40 -16.52 -10.75
C PRO A 17 -7.16 -15.62 -10.76
N ALA A 18 -7.21 -14.47 -11.46
CA ALA A 18 -6.10 -13.52 -11.48
C ALA A 18 -5.91 -12.86 -10.10
N ALA A 19 -6.99 -12.39 -9.47
CA ALA A 19 -6.94 -11.78 -8.15
C ALA A 19 -6.45 -12.76 -7.06
N LYS A 20 -6.92 -14.02 -7.10
CA LYS A 20 -6.47 -15.09 -6.21
C LYS A 20 -4.98 -15.36 -6.38
N ARG A 21 -4.51 -15.53 -7.63
CA ARG A 21 -3.10 -15.79 -7.92
C ARG A 21 -2.21 -14.63 -7.46
N LEU A 22 -2.63 -13.39 -7.68
CA LEU A 22 -1.93 -12.21 -7.17
C LEU A 22 -1.83 -12.26 -5.63
N GLY A 23 -2.94 -12.53 -4.95
CA GLY A 23 -2.97 -12.64 -3.50
C GLY A 23 -2.11 -13.78 -2.94
N GLU A 24 -2.06 -14.92 -3.61
CA GLU A 24 -1.17 -16.04 -3.26
C GLU A 24 0.31 -15.65 -3.41
N ARG A 25 0.66 -14.98 -4.51
CA ARG A 25 2.03 -14.52 -4.77
C ARG A 25 2.49 -13.45 -3.78
N LEU A 26 1.64 -12.47 -3.46
CA LEU A 26 1.96 -11.42 -2.48
C LEU A 26 2.19 -11.99 -1.07
N ARG A 27 1.46 -13.05 -0.69
CA ARG A 27 1.59 -13.70 0.63
C ARG A 27 2.67 -14.78 0.69
N GLY A 28 3.32 -15.12 -0.42
CA GLY A 28 4.23 -16.27 -0.48
C GLY A 28 3.53 -17.59 -0.16
N ALA A 29 2.30 -17.77 -0.62
CA ALA A 29 1.62 -19.06 -0.51
C ALA A 29 2.20 -20.05 -1.53
N ASP A 30 2.36 -21.32 -1.14
CA ASP A 30 2.88 -22.38 -2.02
C ASP A 30 2.22 -22.33 -3.42
N PRO A 31 3.00 -22.29 -4.52
CA PRO A 31 4.45 -22.51 -4.63
C PRO A 31 5.32 -21.23 -4.58
N TYR A 32 4.75 -20.08 -4.25
CA TYR A 32 5.46 -18.80 -4.27
C TYR A 32 6.29 -18.60 -3.01
N PRO A 33 7.53 -18.11 -3.10
CA PRO A 33 8.33 -17.76 -1.92
C PRO A 33 7.77 -16.52 -1.21
N GLN A 34 8.02 -16.41 0.09
CA GLN A 34 7.76 -15.20 0.85
C GLN A 34 8.87 -14.17 0.56
N VAL A 35 8.59 -13.24 -0.36
CA VAL A 35 9.54 -12.19 -0.79
C VAL A 35 9.26 -10.83 -0.17
N TYR A 36 8.10 -10.63 0.44
CA TYR A 36 7.67 -9.39 1.06
C TYR A 36 7.46 -9.58 2.55
N ASP A 37 7.91 -8.61 3.35
CA ASP A 37 7.49 -8.48 4.74
C ASP A 37 6.13 -7.78 4.81
N MET A 38 5.11 -8.56 5.15
CA MET A 38 3.71 -8.11 5.19
C MET A 38 3.40 -7.42 6.52
N LEU A 39 3.41 -6.09 6.52
CA LEU A 39 3.03 -5.29 7.69
C LEU A 39 1.51 -5.32 7.93
N ARG A 40 1.12 -5.40 9.20
CA ARG A 40 -0.31 -5.37 9.61
C ARG A 40 -0.67 -4.01 10.20
N VAL A 41 -1.84 -3.51 9.80
CA VAL A 41 -2.43 -2.32 10.40
C VAL A 41 -2.92 -2.67 11.81
N SER A 42 -2.13 -2.27 12.81
CA SER A 42 -2.55 -2.34 14.21
C SER A 42 -3.55 -1.21 14.53
N ALA A 43 -4.25 -1.29 15.65
CA ALA A 43 -5.11 -0.19 16.12
C ALA A 43 -4.37 1.14 16.23
N ALA A 44 -3.09 1.08 16.62
CA ALA A 44 -2.26 2.26 16.73
C ALA A 44 -1.85 2.80 15.34
N VAL A 45 -1.54 1.93 14.36
CA VAL A 45 -1.31 2.35 12.97
C VAL A 45 -2.56 2.98 12.38
N PHE A 46 -3.74 2.39 12.63
CA PHE A 46 -5.01 2.91 12.16
C PHE A 46 -5.29 4.31 12.71
N ALA A 47 -5.06 4.53 14.01
CA ALA A 47 -5.23 5.86 14.61
C ALA A 47 -4.26 6.90 14.01
N ASP A 48 -3.04 6.50 13.69
CA ASP A 48 -2.10 7.39 13.00
C ASP A 48 -2.51 7.65 11.55
N ALA A 49 -3.03 6.64 10.84
CA ALA A 49 -3.55 6.79 9.49
C ALA A 49 -4.73 7.78 9.44
N VAL A 50 -5.65 7.73 10.41
CA VAL A 50 -6.72 8.74 10.53
C VAL A 50 -6.14 10.15 10.66
N ARG A 51 -5.13 10.35 11.52
CA ARG A 51 -4.49 11.67 11.66
C ARG A 51 -3.76 12.12 10.39
N VAL A 52 -3.17 11.19 9.64
CA VAL A 52 -2.53 11.50 8.36
C VAL A 52 -3.58 11.91 7.34
N PHE A 53 -4.65 11.14 7.22
CA PHE A 53 -5.76 11.40 6.31
C PHE A 53 -6.43 12.76 6.58
N GLU A 54 -6.66 13.10 7.84
CA GLU A 54 -7.22 14.41 8.24
C GLU A 54 -6.23 15.57 8.08
N ARG A 55 -4.92 15.31 8.12
CA ARG A 55 -3.89 16.35 8.02
C ARG A 55 -3.64 16.81 6.59
N TYR A 56 -3.72 15.88 5.64
CA TYR A 56 -3.40 16.09 4.22
C TYR A 56 -4.67 16.03 3.37
N ASP A 57 -5.75 16.63 3.86
CA ASP A 57 -7.06 16.64 3.20
C ASP A 57 -7.06 17.43 1.88
N ASP A 58 -6.01 18.22 1.65
CA ASP A 58 -5.76 18.99 0.44
C ASP A 58 -4.91 18.26 -0.62
N GLN A 59 -4.38 17.07 -0.32
CA GLN A 59 -3.40 16.36 -1.17
C GLN A 59 -3.95 15.13 -1.90
N GLY A 60 -5.27 14.94 -1.99
CA GLY A 60 -5.87 13.84 -2.77
C GLY A 60 -5.72 12.43 -2.19
N LEU A 61 -4.85 12.24 -1.17
CA LEU A 61 -4.54 10.97 -0.55
C LEU A 61 -5.79 10.17 -0.15
N SER A 62 -5.85 8.91 -0.60
CA SER A 62 -6.84 7.96 -0.08
C SER A 62 -6.50 7.54 1.36
N PHE A 63 -7.47 6.92 2.03
CA PHE A 63 -7.20 6.34 3.35
C PHE A 63 -6.15 5.21 3.30
N THR A 64 -6.03 4.52 2.16
CA THR A 64 -4.99 3.51 1.97
C THR A 64 -3.60 4.16 1.91
N ASP A 65 -3.47 5.32 1.25
CA ASP A 65 -2.22 6.07 1.19
C ASP A 65 -1.82 6.60 2.56
N ALA A 66 -2.79 7.14 3.31
CA ALA A 66 -2.58 7.56 4.69
C ALA A 66 -2.11 6.39 5.59
N THR A 67 -2.63 5.18 5.35
CA THR A 67 -2.20 3.96 6.04
C THR A 67 -0.78 3.56 5.66
N THR A 68 -0.42 3.68 4.39
CA THR A 68 0.95 3.45 3.88
C THR A 68 1.93 4.41 4.56
N ILE A 69 1.64 5.71 4.60
CA ILE A 69 2.46 6.72 5.27
C ILE A 69 2.61 6.40 6.77
N ALA A 70 1.52 6.01 7.46
CA ALA A 70 1.56 5.67 8.87
C ALA A 70 2.41 4.42 9.15
N LEU A 71 2.35 3.41 8.28
CA LEU A 71 3.22 2.24 8.35
C LEU A 71 4.68 2.62 8.11
N SER A 72 4.98 3.37 7.05
CA SER A 72 6.35 3.76 6.72
C SER A 72 7.01 4.51 7.88
N ARG A 73 6.31 5.46 8.49
CA ARG A 73 6.81 6.23 9.64
C ARG A 73 7.07 5.38 10.88
N ARG A 74 6.29 4.31 11.11
CA ARG A 74 6.42 3.44 12.29
C ARG A 74 7.49 2.37 12.15
N HIS A 75 7.84 2.05 10.91
CA HIS A 75 8.78 1.00 10.57
C HIS A 75 10.09 1.56 10.02
N ASP A 76 10.31 2.87 10.13
CA ASP A 76 11.49 3.57 9.62
C ASP A 76 11.78 3.21 8.14
N VAL A 77 10.72 3.15 7.34
CA VAL A 77 10.82 2.96 5.88
C VAL A 77 10.96 4.33 5.24
N ASP A 78 12.13 4.57 4.65
CA ASP A 78 12.53 5.89 4.14
C ASP A 78 11.71 6.35 2.93
N ALA A 79 11.28 5.41 2.08
CA ALA A 79 10.64 5.72 0.81
C ALA A 79 9.45 4.81 0.46
N VAL A 80 8.52 5.34 -0.33
CA VAL A 80 7.37 4.63 -0.90
C VAL A 80 7.55 4.51 -2.40
N LEU A 81 7.45 3.28 -2.93
CA LEU A 81 7.37 3.02 -4.37
C LEU A 81 5.92 3.23 -4.83
N SER A 82 5.66 4.28 -5.61
CA SER A 82 4.30 4.60 -6.07
C SER A 82 4.29 5.30 -7.44
N PHE A 83 3.29 4.97 -8.25
CA PHE A 83 2.95 5.71 -9.48
C PHE A 83 2.18 7.00 -9.19
N ASP A 84 1.62 7.12 -8.00
CA ASP A 84 0.80 8.26 -7.57
C ASP A 84 1.70 9.36 -6.99
N ASP A 85 1.67 10.54 -7.58
CA ASP A 85 2.43 11.71 -7.15
C ASP A 85 1.80 12.44 -5.96
N ASP A 86 0.60 12.03 -5.51
CA ASP A 86 -0.04 12.55 -4.30
C ASP A 86 0.80 12.32 -3.02
N PHE A 87 1.81 11.43 -3.06
CA PHE A 87 2.78 11.25 -1.96
C PHE A 87 3.87 12.34 -1.90
N ASP A 88 4.04 13.13 -2.96
CA ASP A 88 5.14 14.08 -3.09
C ASP A 88 5.00 15.20 -2.03
N GLY A 89 6.07 15.42 -1.26
CA GLY A 89 6.08 16.36 -0.14
C GLY A 89 5.60 15.77 1.20
N VAL A 90 5.16 14.51 1.23
CA VAL A 90 4.75 13.80 2.47
C VAL A 90 5.77 12.75 2.91
N VAL A 91 6.28 11.98 1.96
CA VAL A 91 7.30 10.92 2.12
C VAL A 91 8.15 10.88 0.86
N GLU A 92 9.39 10.38 0.94
CA GLU A 92 10.19 10.18 -0.27
C GLU A 92 9.50 9.18 -1.19
N ARG A 93 9.15 9.60 -2.40
CA ARG A 93 8.54 8.73 -3.41
C ARG A 93 9.60 8.27 -4.40
N ILE A 94 9.69 6.96 -4.60
CA ILE A 94 10.41 6.37 -5.72
C ILE A 94 9.40 6.16 -6.84
N ASP A 95 9.61 6.83 -7.97
CA ASP A 95 8.82 6.62 -9.17
C ASP A 95 9.28 5.34 -9.89
N PRO A 96 8.42 4.31 -10.06
CA PRO A 96 8.78 3.11 -10.79
C PRO A 96 9.25 3.36 -12.22
N VAL A 97 8.86 4.46 -12.87
CA VAL A 97 9.30 4.76 -14.25
C VAL A 97 10.70 5.39 -14.33
N ALA A 98 11.27 5.76 -13.18
CA ALA A 98 12.62 6.32 -13.07
C ALA A 98 13.69 5.27 -12.73
N LEU A 99 13.30 4.00 -12.53
CA LEU A 99 14.17 2.85 -12.27
C LEU A 99 14.56 2.12 -13.56
#